data_AF-A0A7K3YGL8-F1
#
_entry.id   AF-A0A7K3YGL8-F1
#
_cell.length_a   1.000
_cell.length_b   1.000
_cell.length_c   1.000
_cell.angle_alpha   90.00
_cell.angle_beta   90.00
_cell.angle_gamma   90.00
#
_symmetry.space_group_name_H-M   'P 1'
#
loop_
_entity.id
_entity.type
_entity.pdbx_description
1 polymer ?
#
loop_
_entity_poly.entity_id
_entity_poly.type
_entity_poly.pdbx_seq_one_letter_code
_entity_poly.pdbx_strand_id
1 'polypeptide(L)'
;MPMTGSHSNYIFILLALVAAIIACGCTAAGEEDESADHITGNGTVTYIDLEGGFYGIVADDGEHYLPLDLDERYQVDGMRITFAGKVVRDTVTIQQWGTPVEIVAVPWACSSCDGGNVGIANPAAAWCIEQGHAYEIRKNPDGSEYGVCILANGTAIDEWDYYRQTH
;
A
#
# COMPACT_ATOMS: atom_id res chain seq x y z
N MET A 1 -43.99 -61.79 31.40
CA MET A 1 -42.55 -61.85 31.05
C MET A 1 -42.46 -62.14 29.55
N PRO A 2 -41.59 -61.54 28.71
CA PRO A 2 -40.83 -60.27 28.75
C PRO A 2 -41.19 -59.34 27.54
N MET A 3 -41.17 -58.01 27.68
CA MET A 3 -40.19 -57.02 27.19
C MET A 3 -39.98 -56.90 25.66
N THR A 4 -40.49 -55.80 25.08
CA THR A 4 -39.92 -54.99 23.97
C THR A 4 -41.02 -54.02 23.51
N GLY A 5 -40.87 -52.70 23.43
CA GLY A 5 -39.80 -51.73 23.68
C GLY A 5 -40.44 -50.40 23.26
N SER A 6 -40.54 -49.39 24.12
CA SER A 6 -39.55 -48.31 24.21
C SER A 6 -38.94 -47.84 22.88
N HIS A 7 -39.65 -47.98 21.75
CA HIS A 7 -39.19 -47.50 20.44
C HIS A 7 -40.14 -46.46 19.87
N SER A 8 -41.46 -46.60 20.03
CA SER A 8 -42.41 -45.62 19.46
C SER A 8 -42.27 -44.24 20.11
N ASN A 9 -42.25 -44.15 21.45
CA ASN A 9 -42.01 -42.88 22.13
C ASN A 9 -40.60 -42.34 21.92
N TYR A 10 -39.57 -43.19 21.82
CA TYR A 10 -38.21 -42.73 21.53
C TYR A 10 -38.10 -42.23 20.08
N ILE A 11 -38.81 -42.81 19.12
CA ILE A 11 -38.90 -42.31 17.74
C ILE A 11 -39.59 -40.96 17.68
N PHE A 12 -40.67 -40.75 18.45
CA PHE A 12 -41.35 -39.45 18.51
C PHE A 12 -40.50 -38.39 19.24
N ILE A 13 -39.80 -38.77 20.31
CA ILE A 13 -38.87 -37.87 21.03
C ILE A 13 -37.64 -37.56 20.17
N LEU A 14 -37.10 -38.54 19.43
CA LEU A 14 -35.93 -38.37 18.58
C LEU A 14 -36.28 -37.62 17.28
N LEU A 15 -37.46 -37.82 16.70
CA LEU A 15 -37.99 -36.97 15.61
C LEU A 15 -38.26 -35.54 16.08
N ALA A 16 -38.78 -35.34 17.29
CA ALA A 16 -38.99 -34.01 17.86
C ALA A 16 -37.65 -33.30 18.17
N LEU A 17 -36.63 -34.02 18.64
CA LEU A 17 -35.29 -33.48 18.87
C LEU A 17 -34.58 -33.16 17.54
N VAL A 18 -34.71 -33.99 16.51
CA VAL A 18 -34.17 -33.70 15.17
C VAL A 18 -34.90 -32.51 14.52
N ALA A 19 -36.22 -32.39 14.68
CA ALA A 19 -36.98 -31.22 14.21
C ALA A 19 -36.62 -29.93 14.96
N ALA A 20 -36.32 -30.00 16.26
CA ALA A 20 -35.82 -28.86 17.04
C ALA A 20 -34.39 -28.45 16.65
N ILE A 21 -33.55 -29.41 16.23
CA ILE A 21 -32.22 -29.14 15.67
C ILE A 21 -32.33 -28.48 14.29
N ILE A 22 -33.31 -28.88 13.47
CA ILE A 22 -33.56 -28.28 12.14
C ILE A 22 -34.19 -26.88 12.25
N ALA A 23 -35.05 -26.63 13.25
CA ALA A 23 -35.68 -25.32 13.46
C ALA A 23 -34.76 -24.26 14.10
N CYS A 24 -33.61 -24.67 14.63
CA CYS A 24 -32.53 -23.76 15.04
C CYS A 24 -31.32 -23.80 14.07
N GLY A 25 -31.38 -24.69 13.07
CA GLY A 25 -30.53 -24.63 11.90
C GLY A 25 -30.98 -23.44 11.06
N CYS A 26 -30.48 -22.26 11.38
CA CYS A 26 -30.39 -21.19 10.41
C CYS A 26 -29.67 -21.76 9.19
N THR A 27 -30.42 -22.19 8.17
CA THR A 27 -29.90 -22.17 6.81
C THR A 27 -29.82 -20.70 6.42
N ALA A 28 -28.89 -19.98 7.05
CA ALA A 28 -28.08 -19.11 6.24
C ALA A 28 -27.45 -20.09 5.23
N ALA A 29 -27.93 -20.07 4.00
CA ALA A 29 -27.00 -20.05 2.90
C ALA A 29 -26.17 -18.77 3.10
N GLY A 30 -25.33 -18.78 4.14
CA GLY A 30 -24.11 -18.03 4.14
C GLY A 30 -23.38 -18.65 2.99
N GLU A 31 -23.11 -17.80 2.02
CA GLU A 31 -22.20 -18.09 0.93
C GLU A 31 -21.09 -18.99 1.45
N GLU A 32 -20.72 -20.00 0.67
CA GLU A 32 -19.37 -20.54 0.73
C GLU A 32 -18.45 -19.38 0.36
N ASP A 33 -18.30 -18.42 1.27
CA ASP A 33 -17.42 -17.28 1.12
C ASP A 33 -16.05 -17.89 1.32
N GLU A 34 -15.42 -18.14 0.17
CA GLU A 34 -14.01 -18.32 0.05
C GLU A 34 -13.33 -17.23 0.89
N SER A 35 -12.98 -17.57 2.13
CA SER A 35 -12.04 -16.79 2.94
C SER A 35 -10.64 -16.95 2.36
N ALA A 36 -10.51 -16.70 1.06
CA ALA A 36 -9.35 -16.05 0.51
C ALA A 36 -9.03 -14.91 1.46
N ASP A 37 -7.87 -14.98 2.10
CA ASP A 37 -7.44 -14.03 3.11
C ASP A 37 -7.21 -12.69 2.39
N HIS A 38 -8.31 -11.95 2.23
CA HIS A 38 -8.35 -10.68 1.55
C HIS A 38 -7.85 -9.63 2.53
N ILE A 39 -6.79 -8.97 2.11
CA ILE A 39 -6.19 -7.87 2.85
C ILE A 39 -6.54 -6.56 2.15
N THR A 40 -6.68 -5.52 2.95
CA THR A 40 -6.83 -4.16 2.46
C THR A 40 -5.99 -3.27 3.34
N GLY A 41 -5.22 -2.37 2.74
CA GLY A 41 -4.33 -1.53 3.50
C GLY A 41 -3.86 -0.32 2.71
N ASN A 42 -3.25 0.60 3.45
CA ASN A 42 -2.48 1.69 2.89
C ASN A 42 -1.00 1.32 3.00
N GLY A 43 -0.23 1.67 1.98
CA GLY A 43 1.20 1.39 1.98
C GLY A 43 1.96 2.23 0.97
N THR A 44 3.27 2.02 0.98
CA THR A 44 4.23 2.65 0.09
C THR A 44 4.83 1.56 -0.79
N VAL A 45 4.78 1.76 -2.10
CA VAL A 45 5.51 0.93 -3.06
C VAL A 45 6.99 1.27 -2.93
N THR A 46 7.83 0.25 -2.75
CA THR A 46 9.27 0.41 -2.54
C THR A 46 10.02 -0.51 -3.49
N TYR A 47 11.09 -0.01 -4.09
CA TYR A 47 12.02 -0.85 -4.85
C TYR A 47 13.00 -1.54 -3.89
N ILE A 48 13.05 -2.87 -3.95
CA ILE A 48 13.93 -3.71 -3.15
C ILE A 48 14.99 -4.33 -4.04
N ASP A 49 16.25 -3.97 -3.81
CA ASP A 49 17.41 -4.48 -4.56
C ASP A 49 17.89 -5.84 -4.02
N LEU A 50 17.02 -6.86 -4.12
CA LEU A 50 17.35 -8.25 -3.86
C LEU A 50 17.08 -9.06 -5.12
N GLU A 51 18.01 -9.92 -5.50
CA GLU A 51 17.84 -10.90 -6.58
C GLU A 51 17.47 -10.32 -7.96
N GLY A 52 18.01 -9.14 -8.28
CA GLY A 52 17.74 -8.46 -9.56
C GLY A 52 16.68 -7.37 -9.47
N GLY A 53 16.14 -7.12 -8.27
CA GLY A 53 15.25 -6.00 -8.01
C GLY A 53 13.78 -6.36 -8.17
N PHE A 54 12.96 -5.96 -7.22
CA PHE A 54 11.51 -6.08 -7.32
C PHE A 54 10.80 -4.94 -6.58
N TYR A 55 9.52 -4.73 -6.87
CA TYR A 55 8.69 -3.78 -6.14
C TYR A 55 7.87 -4.51 -5.07
N GLY A 56 8.01 -4.06 -3.83
CA GLY A 56 7.21 -4.50 -2.69
C GLY A 56 6.31 -3.40 -2.17
N ILE A 57 5.34 -3.74 -1.34
CA ILE A 57 4.51 -2.77 -0.64
C ILE A 57 4.83 -2.86 0.85
N VAL A 58 5.28 -1.75 1.43
CA VAL A 58 5.43 -1.59 2.88
C VAL A 58 4.16 -0.94 3.40
N ALA A 59 3.34 -1.69 4.12
CA ALA A 59 2.09 -1.19 4.68
C ALA A 59 2.34 -0.26 5.88
N ASP A 60 1.38 0.62 6.17
CA ASP A 60 1.48 1.60 7.26
C ASP A 60 1.52 0.95 8.65
N ASP A 61 1.08 -0.31 8.77
CA ASP A 61 1.21 -1.13 9.98
C ASP A 61 2.59 -1.79 10.15
N GLY A 62 3.48 -1.63 9.16
CA GLY A 62 4.82 -2.20 9.13
C GLY A 62 4.89 -3.59 8.51
N GLU A 63 3.78 -4.17 8.05
CA GLU A 63 3.82 -5.42 7.29
C GLU A 63 4.38 -5.22 5.88
N HIS A 64 5.05 -6.24 5.38
CA HIS A 64 5.61 -6.25 4.04
C HIS A 64 4.81 -7.19 3.17
N TYR A 65 4.41 -6.72 2.01
CA TYR A 65 3.66 -7.48 1.03
C TYR A 65 4.45 -7.56 -0.26
N LEU A 66 4.54 -8.76 -0.82
CA LEU A 66 5.18 -9.05 -2.10
C LEU A 66 4.10 -9.24 -3.17
N PRO A 67 3.82 -8.22 -4.00
CA PRO A 67 2.90 -8.37 -5.10
C PRO A 67 3.45 -9.39 -6.10
N LEU A 68 2.65 -10.41 -6.40
CA LEU A 68 2.98 -11.37 -7.46
C LEU A 68 2.80 -10.75 -8.85
N ASP A 69 1.88 -9.81 -8.97
CA ASP A 69 1.66 -8.98 -10.15
C ASP A 69 1.22 -7.57 -9.70
N LEU A 70 2.10 -6.60 -9.88
CA LEU A 70 1.81 -5.18 -9.64
C LEU A 70 1.89 -4.46 -10.98
N ASP A 71 0.78 -3.86 -11.39
CA ASP A 71 0.69 -3.05 -12.60
C ASP A 71 1.83 -2.02 -12.67
N GLU A 72 2.53 -1.95 -13.81
CA GLU A 72 3.71 -1.11 -14.02
C GLU A 72 3.47 0.36 -13.68
N ARG A 73 2.23 0.85 -13.81
CA ARG A 73 1.89 2.22 -13.44
C ARG A 73 2.03 2.52 -11.95
N TYR A 74 2.03 1.50 -11.11
CA TYR A 74 2.22 1.60 -9.66
C TYR A 74 3.64 1.26 -9.23
N GLN A 75 4.49 0.77 -10.14
CA GLN A 75 5.91 0.46 -9.90
C GLN A 75 6.76 1.74 -9.89
N VAL A 76 6.45 2.65 -8.99
CA VAL A 76 7.22 3.86 -8.74
C VAL A 76 7.69 3.82 -7.29
N ASP A 77 9.00 3.89 -7.10
CA ASP A 77 9.58 3.91 -5.77
C ASP A 77 9.04 5.10 -4.96
N GLY A 78 8.52 4.80 -3.78
CA GLY A 78 7.89 5.77 -2.89
C GLY A 78 6.44 6.10 -3.22
N MET A 79 5.77 5.41 -4.15
CA MET A 79 4.36 5.67 -4.45
C MET A 79 3.46 5.25 -3.28
N ARG A 80 2.62 6.17 -2.78
CA ARG A 80 1.56 5.82 -1.84
C ARG A 80 0.34 5.25 -2.56
N ILE A 81 -0.13 4.12 -2.04
CA ILE A 81 -1.33 3.45 -2.55
C ILE A 81 -2.21 2.96 -1.40
N THR A 82 -3.51 2.90 -1.66
CA THR A 82 -4.43 2.01 -0.97
C THR A 82 -4.65 0.81 -1.88
N PHE A 83 -4.52 -0.38 -1.33
CA PHE A 83 -4.61 -1.62 -2.10
C PHE A 83 -5.54 -2.61 -1.41
N ALA A 84 -6.10 -3.49 -2.23
CA ALA A 84 -6.79 -4.69 -1.82
C ALA A 84 -6.15 -5.87 -2.54
N GLY A 85 -5.91 -6.97 -1.84
CA GLY A 85 -5.23 -8.12 -2.39
C GLY A 85 -5.60 -9.42 -1.70
N LYS A 86 -5.28 -10.54 -2.35
CA LYS A 86 -5.47 -11.89 -1.82
C LYS A 86 -4.12 -12.46 -1.41
N VAL A 87 -3.99 -12.90 -0.17
CA VAL A 87 -2.77 -13.57 0.30
C VAL A 87 -2.66 -14.96 -0.33
N VAL A 88 -1.49 -15.25 -0.90
CA VAL A 88 -1.20 -16.52 -1.56
C VAL A 88 -0.17 -17.30 -0.72
N ARG A 89 -0.66 -18.13 0.21
CA ARG A 89 0.17 -18.84 1.19
C ARG A 89 0.95 -20.04 0.64
N ASP A 90 0.49 -20.64 -0.45
CA ASP A 90 1.08 -21.86 -1.01
C ASP A 90 2.16 -21.59 -2.08
N THR A 91 2.60 -20.34 -2.22
CA THR A 91 3.61 -19.94 -3.20
C THR A 91 4.99 -19.83 -2.55
N VAL A 92 5.98 -20.47 -3.18
CA VAL A 92 7.39 -20.27 -2.84
C VAL A 92 7.93 -19.15 -3.71
N THR A 93 8.22 -18.00 -3.12
CA THR A 93 8.82 -16.85 -3.81
C THR A 93 10.33 -16.84 -3.64
N ILE A 94 11.04 -16.45 -4.69
CA ILE A 94 12.50 -16.45 -4.68
C ILE A 94 13.04 -15.27 -3.82
N GLN A 95 12.24 -14.21 -3.68
CA GLN A 95 12.59 -12.98 -2.96
C GLN A 95 12.69 -13.16 -1.43
N GLN A 96 12.08 -14.22 -0.87
CA GLN A 96 12.03 -14.49 0.58
C GLN A 96 11.71 -13.25 1.45
N TRP A 97 10.94 -12.30 0.92
CA TRP A 97 10.62 -11.03 1.55
C TRP A 97 9.13 -10.77 1.43
N GLY A 98 8.49 -10.41 2.54
CA GLY A 98 7.07 -10.09 2.60
C GLY A 98 6.14 -11.28 2.40
N THR A 99 4.84 -11.02 2.60
CA THR A 99 3.76 -11.97 2.36
C THR A 99 3.35 -11.89 0.89
N PRO A 100 3.38 -12.99 0.12
CA PRO A 100 2.94 -12.99 -1.28
C PRO A 100 1.46 -12.62 -1.39
N VAL A 101 1.15 -11.62 -2.22
CA VAL A 101 -0.22 -11.15 -2.46
C VAL A 101 -0.49 -10.97 -3.95
N GLU A 102 -1.69 -11.32 -4.38
CA GLU A 102 -2.23 -10.94 -5.69
C GLU A 102 -3.02 -9.65 -5.52
N ILE A 103 -2.65 -8.58 -6.24
CA ILE A 103 -3.31 -7.28 -6.13
C ILE A 103 -4.63 -7.33 -6.89
N VAL A 104 -5.74 -7.24 -6.16
CA VAL A 104 -7.10 -7.28 -6.71
C VAL A 104 -7.55 -5.88 -7.12
N ALA A 105 -7.21 -4.86 -6.33
CA ALA A 105 -7.55 -3.48 -6.63
C ALA A 105 -6.57 -2.50 -6.01
N VAL A 106 -6.45 -1.33 -6.64
CA VAL A 106 -5.78 -0.15 -6.09
C VAL A 106 -6.79 1.00 -6.11
N PRO A 107 -7.71 1.08 -5.12
CA PRO A 107 -8.80 2.06 -5.11
C PRO A 107 -8.33 3.51 -5.08
N TRP A 108 -7.12 3.72 -4.56
CA TRP A 108 -6.46 5.01 -4.54
C TRP A 108 -4.97 4.81 -4.77
N ALA A 109 -4.42 5.55 -5.73
CA ALA A 109 -2.99 5.66 -5.93
C ALA A 109 -2.66 7.13 -6.01
N CYS A 110 -1.74 7.54 -5.16
CA CYS A 110 -1.22 8.88 -5.20
C CYS A 110 0.13 8.85 -5.87
N SER A 111 0.10 8.99 -7.20
CA SER A 111 1.30 9.28 -7.97
C SER A 111 1.94 10.63 -7.60
N SER A 112 1.29 11.43 -6.73
CA SER A 112 1.76 12.77 -6.35
C SER A 112 1.60 13.13 -4.87
N CYS A 113 1.35 12.18 -3.97
CA CYS A 113 1.44 12.44 -2.53
C CYS A 113 2.41 11.49 -1.84
N ASP A 114 3.67 11.91 -1.99
CA ASP A 114 4.75 11.88 -1.00
C ASP A 114 5.21 10.52 -0.47
N GLY A 115 6.39 10.13 -0.93
CA GLY A 115 7.16 8.99 -0.43
C GLY A 115 8.42 8.67 -1.25
N GLY A 116 8.53 9.16 -2.49
CA GLY A 116 9.80 9.24 -3.21
C GLY A 116 10.44 10.59 -2.91
N ASN A 117 11.68 10.61 -2.40
CA ASN A 117 12.47 11.82 -2.22
C ASN A 117 12.84 12.47 -3.59
N VAL A 118 11.84 12.97 -4.31
CA VAL A 118 11.99 13.92 -5.42
C VAL A 118 11.18 15.14 -5.03
N GLY A 119 11.63 15.81 -3.97
CA GLY A 119 10.90 16.89 -3.34
C GLY A 119 11.43 17.34 -1.99
N ILE A 120 12.71 17.10 -1.63
CA ILE A 120 13.35 18.09 -0.77
C ILE A 120 13.41 19.33 -1.66
N ALA A 121 12.44 20.23 -1.49
CA ALA A 121 12.53 21.55 -2.08
C ALA A 121 13.94 22.03 -1.73
N ASN A 122 14.73 22.33 -2.76
CA ASN A 122 16.08 22.82 -2.56
C ASN A 122 15.98 23.96 -1.53
N PRO A 123 16.56 23.84 -0.33
CA PRO A 123 16.30 24.78 0.75
C PRO A 123 16.72 26.20 0.34
N ALA A 124 17.71 26.32 -0.55
CA ALA A 124 18.09 27.59 -1.14
C ALA A 124 17.04 28.15 -2.12
N ALA A 125 16.44 27.31 -2.97
CA ALA A 125 15.35 27.71 -3.86
C ALA A 125 14.09 28.11 -3.08
N ALA A 126 13.72 27.30 -2.09
CA ALA A 126 12.59 27.56 -1.19
C ALA A 126 12.79 28.89 -0.46
N TRP A 127 13.96 29.10 0.13
CA TRP A 127 14.30 30.35 0.81
C TRP A 127 14.22 31.56 -0.11
N CYS A 128 14.74 31.47 -1.35
CA CYS A 128 14.64 32.56 -2.32
C CYS A 128 13.17 32.98 -2.56
N ILE A 129 12.28 32.02 -2.77
CA ILE A 129 10.85 32.25 -3.02
C ILE A 129 10.15 32.77 -1.76
N GLU A 130 10.48 32.22 -0.59
CA GLU A 130 9.94 32.66 0.71
C GLU A 130 10.30 34.12 1.04
N GLN A 131 11.50 34.57 0.67
CA GLN A 131 11.92 35.96 0.81
C GLN A 131 11.26 36.90 -0.23
N GLY A 132 10.41 36.36 -1.11
CA GLY A 132 9.66 37.12 -2.11
C GLY A 132 10.47 37.50 -3.35
N HIS A 133 11.62 36.85 -3.57
CA HIS A 133 12.44 37.06 -4.75
C HIS A 133 12.00 36.15 -5.89
N ALA A 134 12.37 36.49 -7.13
CA ALA A 134 12.13 35.61 -8.27
C ALA A 134 13.21 34.53 -8.35
N TYR A 135 12.85 33.33 -8.81
CA TYR A 135 13.74 32.18 -8.91
C TYR A 135 13.82 31.67 -10.35
N GLU A 136 15.04 31.42 -10.84
CA GLU A 136 15.30 30.87 -12.16
C GLU A 136 16.31 29.72 -12.08
N ILE A 137 16.07 28.66 -12.86
CA ILE A 137 17.07 27.62 -13.10
C ILE A 137 17.82 27.96 -14.39
N ARG A 138 19.14 28.02 -14.30
CA ARG A 138 20.03 28.29 -15.44
C ARG A 138 20.90 27.09 -15.73
N LYS A 139 21.34 26.94 -16.97
CA LYS A 139 22.17 25.84 -17.45
C LYS A 139 23.57 26.34 -17.78
N ASN A 140 24.59 25.67 -17.27
CA ASN A 140 25.98 25.91 -17.61
C ASN A 140 26.33 25.29 -18.98
N PRO A 141 27.44 25.71 -19.61
CA PRO A 141 27.91 25.14 -20.87
C PRO A 141 28.19 23.63 -20.81
N ASP A 142 28.53 23.09 -19.64
CA ASP A 142 28.73 21.65 -19.40
C ASP A 142 27.41 20.87 -19.24
N GLY A 143 26.26 21.55 -19.23
CA GLY A 143 24.94 20.94 -19.10
C GLY A 143 24.41 20.86 -17.67
N SER A 144 25.23 21.12 -16.65
CA SER A 144 24.75 21.24 -15.25
C SER A 144 23.79 22.42 -15.09
N GLU A 145 22.82 22.27 -14.19
CA GLU A 145 21.85 23.31 -13.85
C GLU A 145 22.14 23.89 -12.46
N TYR A 146 21.88 25.18 -12.29
CA TYR A 146 22.03 25.89 -11.02
C TYR A 146 20.88 26.89 -10.82
N GLY A 147 20.44 27.07 -9.57
CA GLY A 147 19.40 28.02 -9.23
C GLY A 147 19.94 29.43 -8.97
N VAL A 148 19.22 30.42 -9.46
CA VAL A 148 19.54 31.85 -9.29
C VAL A 148 18.36 32.57 -8.68
N CYS A 149 18.64 33.32 -7.62
CA CYS A 149 17.71 34.21 -6.97
C CYS A 149 17.84 35.63 -7.53
N ILE A 150 16.74 36.22 -7.99
CA ILE A 150 16.68 37.60 -8.51
C ILE A 150 16.04 38.46 -7.42
N LEU A 151 16.89 39.21 -6.73
CA LEU A 151 16.50 40.09 -5.65
C LEU A 151 15.63 41.24 -6.16
N ALA A 152 14.84 41.86 -5.27
CA ALA A 152 13.96 42.99 -5.62
C ALA A 152 14.66 44.19 -6.28
N ASN A 153 15.99 44.34 -6.10
CA ASN A 153 16.80 45.36 -6.75
C ASN A 153 17.30 44.96 -8.16
N GLY A 154 16.89 43.78 -8.66
CA GLY A 154 17.32 43.19 -9.94
C GLY A 154 18.66 42.44 -9.90
N THR A 155 19.30 42.31 -8.73
CA THR A 155 20.55 41.57 -8.59
C THR A 155 20.29 40.08 -8.68
N ALA A 156 20.98 39.40 -9.59
CA ALA A 156 21.00 37.95 -9.68
C ALA A 156 22.14 37.38 -8.82
N ILE A 157 21.81 36.49 -7.89
CA ILE A 157 22.76 35.82 -7.01
C ILE A 157 22.50 34.30 -7.02
N ASP A 158 23.55 33.49 -6.90
CA ASP A 158 23.41 32.04 -6.73
C ASP A 158 22.56 31.72 -5.49
N GLU A 159 21.62 30.79 -5.62
CA GLU A 159 20.67 30.46 -4.57
C GLU A 159 21.37 30.04 -3.27
N TRP A 160 22.45 29.27 -3.37
CA TRP A 160 23.17 28.75 -2.20
C TRP A 160 24.07 29.80 -1.57
N ASP A 161 24.63 30.71 -2.37
CA ASP A 161 25.32 31.89 -1.84
C ASP A 161 24.37 32.78 -1.05
N TYR A 162 23.15 33.00 -1.54
CA TYR A 162 22.15 33.77 -0.81
C TYR A 162 21.73 33.07 0.48
N TYR A 163 21.46 31.76 0.41
CA TYR A 163 21.09 30.95 1.57
C TYR A 163 22.16 31.00 2.68
N ARG A 164 23.44 30.80 2.33
CA ARG A 164 24.57 30.85 3.29
C ARG A 164 24.86 32.23 3.87
N GLN A 165 24.47 33.31 3.19
CA GLN A 165 24.61 34.67 3.74
C GLN A 165 23.52 34.99 4.76
N THR A 166 22.41 34.25 4.72
CA THR A 166 21.21 34.51 5.51
C THR A 166 20.95 33.46 6.60
N HIS A 167 21.83 32.45 6.70
CA HIS A 167 21.87 31.41 7.73
C HIS A 167 23.25 31.37 8.38
#